data_AF-A0A6J1LI28-F1
#
_entry.id   AF-A0A6J1LI28-F1
#
_cell.length_a   1.000
_cell.length_b   1.000
_cell.length_c   1.000
_cell.angle_alpha   90.00
_cell.angle_beta   90.00
_cell.angle_gamma   90.00
#
_symmetry.space_group_name_H-M   'P 1'
#
loop_
_entity.id
_entity.type
_entity.pdbx_description
1 polymer ?
#
loop_
_entity_poly.entity_id
_entity_poly.type
_entity_poly.pdbx_seq_one_letter_code
_entity_poly.pdbx_strand_id
1 'polypeptide(L)'
;MSKRKADGSQPDNEMASTAAKTNATANEQEASNLFVIGTAEPLKDYIKLIETRVTVDQIVDDEVTKENFKRIASAAREIIWKLIFSDECGDAESQRKASELLEEHKSDASFYAPWPYNEWIVKVRDELLKRQLVDFWRDTIVAKQLGPCWSRDSDLFDCDDEPPLEFYAHAGCVAPFAASLKVRAAEKAASGDEDAGNEAERDSNNAAALTGDFEARISAEEPLSDYRNLMKRFVLTTVIVPDEIHRKNVEKIGQAARTAIWQLLFEGTPTSLEFEKAAELLQEYKSDAGFYGPWEYNEWIVKLRDELLQRQMLTFWGDMIVKLELGPCCSRDSDFFDADDAVPSEFYNKAGFKAPFNSP
;
A
#
# COMPACT_ATOMS: atom_id res chain seq x y z
N MET A 1 41.87 -0.06 -77.65
CA MET A 1 42.14 -1.51 -77.45
C MET A 1 43.40 -1.62 -76.59
N SER A 2 43.24 -1.73 -75.28
CA SER A 2 43.30 -2.98 -74.48
C SER A 2 44.71 -3.54 -74.26
N LYS A 3 45.25 -3.38 -73.03
CA LYS A 3 45.47 -4.49 -72.09
C LYS A 3 45.90 -4.00 -70.69
N ARG A 4 45.35 -4.69 -69.68
CA ARG A 4 45.45 -4.56 -68.22
C ARG A 4 46.83 -4.99 -67.66
N LYS A 5 47.21 -4.50 -66.48
CA LYS A 5 47.09 -5.21 -65.18
C LYS A 5 47.52 -4.36 -63.97
N ALA A 6 46.65 -4.37 -62.95
CA ALA A 6 46.92 -4.04 -61.56
C ALA A 6 47.35 -5.32 -60.81
N ASP A 7 48.10 -5.18 -59.71
CA ASP A 7 47.60 -5.59 -58.39
C ASP A 7 48.49 -5.03 -57.27
N GLY A 8 47.86 -4.54 -56.20
CA GLY A 8 48.48 -3.96 -55.00
C GLY A 8 48.00 -4.71 -53.77
N SER A 9 48.96 -5.07 -52.92
CA SER A 9 48.87 -5.85 -51.69
C SER A 9 47.86 -5.34 -50.64
N GLN A 10 46.97 -6.24 -50.18
CA GLN A 10 46.28 -6.19 -48.88
C GLN A 10 47.20 -6.71 -47.76
N PRO A 11 47.13 -6.16 -46.54
CA PRO A 11 47.42 -6.90 -45.33
C PRO A 11 46.15 -7.30 -44.58
N ASP A 12 46.20 -8.50 -44.03
CA ASP A 12 45.19 -9.19 -43.24
C ASP A 12 44.73 -8.36 -42.03
N ASN A 13 43.43 -8.11 -41.93
CA ASN A 13 42.82 -7.40 -40.80
C ASN A 13 41.59 -8.15 -40.26
N GLU A 14 41.67 -9.48 -40.13
CA GLU A 14 40.59 -10.32 -39.60
C GLU A 14 40.78 -10.76 -38.14
N MET A 15 41.95 -10.54 -37.51
CA MET A 15 42.17 -10.93 -36.10
C MET A 15 42.05 -9.80 -35.07
N ALA A 16 42.02 -8.52 -35.49
CA ALA A 16 41.81 -7.38 -34.59
C ALA A 16 40.32 -7.09 -34.30
N SER A 17 39.43 -7.55 -35.18
CA SER A 17 37.97 -7.35 -35.09
C SER A 17 37.32 -8.20 -33.99
N THR A 18 37.86 -9.39 -33.73
CA THR A 18 37.29 -10.36 -32.77
C THR A 18 37.64 -10.02 -31.32
N ALA A 19 38.84 -9.45 -31.07
CA ALA A 19 39.28 -8.98 -29.75
C ALA A 19 38.61 -7.66 -29.33
N ALA A 20 38.35 -6.76 -30.28
CA ALA A 20 37.61 -5.52 -30.03
C ALA A 20 36.11 -5.78 -29.77
N LYS A 21 35.52 -6.79 -30.44
CA LYS A 21 34.13 -7.21 -30.19
C LYS A 21 33.93 -7.94 -28.86
N THR A 22 34.92 -8.71 -28.40
CA THR A 22 34.88 -9.38 -27.09
C THR A 22 35.10 -8.40 -25.93
N ASN A 23 35.93 -7.37 -26.10
CA ASN A 23 36.09 -6.32 -25.08
C ASN A 23 34.90 -5.33 -25.03
N ALA A 24 34.23 -5.06 -26.16
CA ALA A 24 33.03 -4.21 -26.18
C ALA A 24 31.83 -4.90 -25.53
N THR A 25 31.64 -6.20 -25.75
CA THR A 25 30.58 -6.99 -25.09
C THR A 25 30.84 -7.24 -23.61
N ALA A 26 32.11 -7.40 -23.21
CA ALA A 26 32.49 -7.49 -21.80
C ALA A 26 32.25 -6.17 -21.04
N ASN A 27 32.57 -5.02 -21.64
CA ASN A 27 32.29 -3.71 -21.04
C ASN A 27 30.80 -3.36 -20.98
N GLU A 28 29.99 -3.77 -21.97
CA GLU A 28 28.54 -3.60 -21.92
C GLU A 28 27.88 -4.53 -20.89
N GLN A 29 28.40 -5.75 -20.71
CA GLN A 29 27.94 -6.66 -19.65
C GLN A 29 28.37 -6.21 -18.25
N GLU A 30 29.57 -5.63 -18.07
CA GLU A 30 30.00 -5.03 -16.80
C GLU A 30 29.23 -3.74 -16.47
N ALA A 31 28.95 -2.89 -17.47
CA ALA A 31 28.07 -1.74 -17.29
C ALA A 31 26.61 -2.16 -17.01
N SER A 32 26.17 -3.30 -17.55
CA SER A 32 24.86 -3.88 -17.24
C SER A 32 24.76 -4.43 -15.82
N ASN A 33 25.85 -4.59 -15.07
CA ASN A 33 25.83 -5.10 -13.69
C ASN A 33 25.91 -3.99 -12.62
N LEU A 34 25.88 -2.71 -13.04
CA LEU A 34 25.95 -1.56 -12.15
C LEU A 34 24.55 -1.15 -11.68
N PHE A 35 24.27 -1.38 -10.39
CA PHE A 35 23.07 -0.92 -9.69
C PHE A 35 23.29 0.50 -9.16
N VAL A 36 23.33 1.48 -10.06
CA VAL A 36 23.66 2.88 -9.72
C VAL A 36 22.39 3.71 -9.58
N ILE A 37 22.25 4.37 -8.44
CA ILE A 37 21.20 5.35 -8.17
C ILE A 37 21.89 6.71 -7.96
N GLY A 38 21.54 7.70 -8.76
CA GLY A 38 22.10 9.05 -8.67
C GLY A 38 21.42 9.91 -7.60
N THR A 39 22.07 11.01 -7.20
CA THR A 39 21.46 12.00 -6.29
C THR A 39 20.57 13.02 -7.00
N ALA A 40 20.58 13.05 -8.34
CA ALA A 40 19.81 14.00 -9.14
C ALA A 40 18.32 13.63 -9.21
N GLU A 41 18.01 12.41 -9.68
CA GLU A 41 16.67 11.83 -9.81
C GLU A 41 16.61 10.42 -9.15
N PRO A 42 16.87 10.31 -7.83
CA PRO A 42 17.08 9.02 -7.16
C PRO A 42 15.91 8.04 -7.28
N LEU A 43 14.67 8.52 -7.13
CA LEU A 43 13.47 7.67 -7.22
C LEU A 43 13.33 7.06 -8.62
N LYS A 44 13.54 7.86 -9.67
CA LYS A 44 13.42 7.43 -11.06
C LYS A 44 14.48 6.39 -11.42
N ASP A 45 15.71 6.59 -10.96
CA ASP A 45 16.79 5.61 -11.14
C ASP A 45 16.46 4.29 -10.43
N TYR A 46 15.91 4.37 -9.22
CA TYR A 46 15.48 3.21 -8.43
C TYR A 46 14.36 2.42 -9.12
N ILE A 47 13.25 3.07 -9.49
CA ILE A 47 12.10 2.44 -10.16
C ILE A 47 12.56 1.72 -11.43
N LYS A 48 13.37 2.39 -12.25
CA LYS A 48 13.92 1.80 -13.47
C LYS A 48 14.74 0.53 -13.20
N LEU A 49 15.49 0.48 -12.10
CA LEU A 49 16.25 -0.71 -11.72
C LEU A 49 15.32 -1.85 -11.27
N ILE A 50 14.27 -1.55 -10.50
CA ILE A 50 13.26 -2.54 -10.09
C ILE A 50 12.56 -3.12 -11.33
N GLU A 51 12.04 -2.26 -12.20
CA GLU A 51 11.34 -2.64 -13.43
C GLU A 51 12.18 -3.53 -14.34
N THR A 52 13.47 -3.19 -14.50
CA THR A 52 14.33 -3.86 -15.47
C THR A 52 15.06 -5.09 -14.92
N ARG A 53 15.12 -5.27 -13.60
CA ARG A 53 15.95 -6.32 -12.96
C ARG A 53 15.25 -7.19 -11.94
N VAL A 54 14.09 -6.79 -11.46
CA VAL A 54 13.33 -7.51 -10.42
C VAL A 54 11.99 -7.95 -10.99
N THR A 55 11.18 -7.02 -11.51
CA THR A 55 9.84 -7.32 -12.06
C THR A 55 9.89 -7.64 -13.56
N VAL A 56 10.81 -8.51 -13.96
CA VAL A 56 10.97 -8.89 -15.37
C VAL A 56 9.91 -9.94 -15.74
N ASP A 57 9.11 -9.70 -16.78
CA ASP A 57 8.08 -10.62 -17.30
C ASP A 57 8.64 -11.92 -17.94
N GLN A 58 9.88 -12.29 -17.62
CA GLN A 58 10.54 -13.50 -18.07
C GLN A 58 10.73 -14.43 -16.87
N ILE A 59 10.73 -15.74 -17.13
CA ILE A 59 11.04 -16.73 -16.09
C ILE A 59 12.52 -16.57 -15.71
N VAL A 60 12.77 -15.88 -14.62
CA VAL A 60 14.08 -15.69 -13.99
C VAL A 60 14.10 -16.50 -12.70
N ASP A 61 15.27 -17.05 -12.36
CA ASP A 61 15.50 -17.76 -11.11
C ASP A 61 15.27 -16.81 -9.91
N ASP A 62 14.49 -17.25 -8.93
CA ASP A 62 14.16 -16.49 -7.71
C ASP A 62 15.42 -16.00 -6.98
N GLU A 63 16.51 -16.77 -6.98
CA GLU A 63 17.77 -16.36 -6.36
C GLU A 63 18.44 -15.19 -7.09
N VAL A 64 18.26 -15.09 -8.41
CA VAL A 64 18.73 -13.96 -9.21
C VAL A 64 17.91 -12.72 -8.91
N THR A 65 16.57 -12.85 -8.87
CA THR A 65 15.65 -11.75 -8.52
C THR A 65 15.95 -11.21 -7.12
N LYS A 66 16.17 -12.11 -6.15
CA LYS A 66 16.51 -11.77 -4.76
C LYS A 66 17.86 -11.06 -4.63
N GLU A 67 18.89 -11.54 -5.32
CA GLU A 67 20.22 -10.89 -5.31
C GLU A 67 20.18 -9.54 -6.02
N ASN A 68 19.42 -9.41 -7.12
CA ASN A 68 19.21 -8.13 -7.80
C ASN A 68 18.55 -7.11 -6.87
N PHE A 69 17.42 -7.49 -6.25
CA PHE A 69 16.72 -6.63 -5.29
C PHE A 69 17.66 -6.22 -4.14
N LYS A 70 18.40 -7.16 -3.56
CA LYS A 70 19.34 -6.88 -2.48
C LYS A 70 20.38 -5.81 -2.85
N ARG A 71 20.91 -5.85 -4.07
CA ARG A 71 21.87 -4.85 -4.56
C ARG A 71 21.23 -3.49 -4.77
N ILE A 72 20.05 -3.44 -5.39
CA ILE A 72 19.26 -2.21 -5.59
C ILE A 72 18.92 -1.58 -4.24
N ALA A 73 18.39 -2.37 -3.31
CA ALA A 73 18.06 -1.96 -1.95
C ALA A 73 19.29 -1.40 -1.21
N SER A 74 20.47 -2.01 -1.39
CA SER A 74 21.71 -1.49 -0.80
C SER A 74 22.06 -0.11 -1.36
N ALA A 75 22.02 0.06 -2.68
CA ALA A 75 22.27 1.35 -3.32
C ALA A 75 21.25 2.42 -2.88
N ALA A 76 19.98 2.06 -2.76
CA ALA A 76 18.92 2.96 -2.31
C ALA A 76 19.20 3.48 -0.90
N ARG A 77 19.52 2.57 0.03
CA ARG A 77 19.87 2.92 1.42
C ARG A 77 21.07 3.85 1.52
N GLU A 78 22.11 3.63 0.70
CA GLU A 78 23.29 4.49 0.66
C GLU A 78 22.94 5.90 0.17
N ILE A 79 22.11 6.01 -0.88
CA ILE A 79 21.68 7.31 -1.41
C ILE A 79 20.75 8.03 -0.43
N ILE A 80 19.80 7.34 0.20
CA ILE A 80 18.96 7.92 1.26
C ILE A 80 19.84 8.46 2.39
N TRP A 81 20.82 7.66 2.86
CA TRP A 81 21.76 8.11 3.89
C TRP A 81 22.53 9.35 3.46
N LYS A 82 23.02 9.36 2.22
CA LYS A 82 23.76 10.49 1.65
C LYS A 82 22.88 11.75 1.58
N LEU A 83 21.65 11.64 1.10
CA LEU A 83 20.72 12.75 0.96
C LEU A 83 20.27 13.33 2.30
N ILE A 84 20.22 12.54 3.36
CA ILE A 84 19.78 13.04 4.68
C ILE A 84 20.96 13.56 5.50
N PHE A 85 22.12 12.90 5.43
CA PHE A 85 23.20 13.09 6.40
C PHE A 85 24.51 13.66 5.84
N SER A 86 24.63 13.88 4.53
CA SER A 86 25.83 14.51 3.99
C SER A 86 25.82 16.02 4.22
N ASP A 87 27.00 16.57 4.52
CA ASP A 87 27.18 18.00 4.79
C ASP A 87 26.81 18.90 3.59
N GLU A 88 26.78 18.34 2.37
CA GLU A 88 26.40 19.03 1.12
C GLU A 88 24.90 18.91 0.77
N CYS A 89 24.14 18.00 1.42
CA CYS A 89 22.78 17.62 1.00
C CYS A 89 21.72 17.72 2.10
N GLY A 90 21.92 18.50 3.17
CA GLY A 90 20.91 18.62 4.24
C GLY A 90 19.68 19.49 3.93
N ASP A 91 19.52 19.95 2.69
CA ASP A 91 18.46 20.90 2.31
C ASP A 91 17.08 20.25 2.14
N ALA A 92 16.04 21.09 2.07
CA ALA A 92 14.66 20.63 1.98
C ALA A 92 14.40 19.79 0.71
N GLU A 93 15.10 20.08 -0.39
CA GLU A 93 14.96 19.32 -1.65
C GLU A 93 15.54 17.91 -1.51
N SER A 94 16.73 17.78 -0.93
CA SER A 94 17.38 16.49 -0.72
C SER A 94 16.60 15.63 0.29
N GLN A 95 16.07 16.24 1.35
CA GLN A 95 15.17 15.56 2.28
C GLN A 95 13.88 15.08 1.58
N ARG A 96 13.29 15.90 0.70
CA ARG A 96 12.13 15.47 -0.09
C ARG A 96 12.46 14.27 -0.98
N LYS A 97 13.57 14.32 -1.72
CA LYS A 97 14.04 13.20 -2.57
C LYS A 97 14.31 11.94 -1.75
N ALA A 98 14.88 12.09 -0.55
CA ALA A 98 15.11 10.98 0.37
C ALA A 98 13.79 10.39 0.87
N SER A 99 12.79 11.22 1.20
CA SER A 99 11.46 10.75 1.59
C SER A 99 10.81 9.94 0.47
N GLU A 100 10.81 10.46 -0.75
CA GLU A 100 10.20 9.80 -1.92
C GLU A 100 10.87 8.45 -2.20
N LEU A 101 12.21 8.40 -2.21
CA LEU A 101 12.94 7.15 -2.41
C LEU A 101 12.74 6.16 -1.25
N LEU A 102 12.67 6.64 0.00
CA LEU A 102 12.46 5.78 1.17
C LEU A 102 11.08 5.14 1.19
N GLU A 103 10.06 5.87 0.75
CA GLU A 103 8.68 5.41 0.66
C GLU A 103 8.55 4.27 -0.35
N GLU A 104 9.06 4.47 -1.57
CA GLU A 104 9.08 3.44 -2.60
C GLU A 104 9.93 2.22 -2.18
N HIS A 105 11.13 2.48 -1.63
CA HIS A 105 12.01 1.41 -1.18
C HIS A 105 11.37 0.56 -0.06
N LYS A 106 10.64 1.18 0.86
CA LYS A 106 9.92 0.46 1.92
C LYS A 106 8.83 -0.43 1.33
N SER A 107 8.06 0.08 0.37
CA SER A 107 7.00 -0.65 -0.32
C SER A 107 7.56 -1.93 -0.94
N ASP A 108 8.65 -1.84 -1.71
CA ASP A 108 9.27 -3.04 -2.28
C ASP A 108 9.89 -3.94 -1.20
N ALA A 109 10.52 -3.36 -0.18
CA ALA A 109 11.14 -4.14 0.88
C ALA A 109 10.11 -4.96 1.67
N SER A 110 8.88 -4.46 1.83
CA SER A 110 7.81 -5.19 2.53
C SER A 110 7.38 -6.45 1.78
N PHE A 111 7.58 -6.51 0.46
CA PHE A 111 7.33 -7.70 -0.35
C PHE A 111 8.57 -8.60 -0.52
N TYR A 112 9.72 -8.02 -0.90
CA TYR A 112 10.89 -8.83 -1.29
C TYR A 112 11.82 -9.22 -0.13
N ALA A 113 12.10 -8.30 0.80
CA ALA A 113 13.05 -8.54 1.91
C ALA A 113 12.91 -7.50 3.04
N PRO A 114 11.99 -7.68 3.99
CA PRO A 114 11.73 -6.70 5.04
C PRO A 114 12.81 -6.66 6.12
N TRP A 115 13.45 -7.79 6.44
CA TRP A 115 14.42 -7.87 7.55
C TRP A 115 15.63 -6.91 7.39
N PRO A 116 16.33 -6.84 6.24
CA PRO A 116 17.42 -5.87 6.06
C PRO A 116 16.97 -4.41 6.16
N TYR A 117 15.73 -4.11 5.75
CA TYR A 117 15.15 -2.78 5.89
C TYR A 117 14.89 -2.47 7.38
N ASN A 118 14.24 -3.39 8.10
CA ASN A 118 13.90 -3.25 9.52
C ASN A 118 15.14 -3.01 10.39
N GLU A 119 16.25 -3.70 10.12
CA GLU A 119 17.51 -3.46 10.82
C GLU A 119 18.15 -2.09 10.49
N TRP A 120 18.05 -1.67 9.23
CA TRP A 120 18.67 -0.43 8.77
C TRP A 120 17.89 0.82 9.21
N ILE A 121 16.56 0.79 9.16
CA ILE A 121 15.73 1.94 9.47
C ILE A 121 15.87 2.40 10.94
N VAL A 122 16.21 1.47 11.84
CA VAL A 122 16.61 1.75 13.24
C VAL A 122 17.84 2.65 13.29
N LYS A 123 18.85 2.38 12.45
CA LYS A 123 20.08 3.20 12.39
C LYS A 123 19.78 4.59 11.83
N VAL A 124 18.88 4.70 10.85
CA VAL A 124 18.43 5.98 10.29
C VAL A 124 17.73 6.81 11.37
N ARG A 125 16.79 6.22 12.12
CA ARG A 125 16.15 6.88 13.27
C ARG A 125 17.20 7.42 14.25
N ASP A 126 18.13 6.57 14.69
CA ASP A 126 19.11 6.95 15.72
C ASP A 126 19.98 8.13 15.25
N GLU A 127 20.38 8.13 13.99
CA GLU A 127 21.19 9.23 13.42
C GLU A 127 20.35 10.51 13.19
N LEU A 128 19.07 10.39 12.78
CA LEU A 128 18.14 11.54 12.70
C LEU A 128 17.98 12.23 14.06
N LEU A 129 17.73 11.44 15.12
CA LEU A 129 17.53 11.96 16.47
C LEU A 129 18.82 12.56 17.03
N LYS A 130 19.96 11.92 16.80
CA LYS A 130 21.28 12.42 17.19
C LYS A 130 21.61 13.77 16.55
N ARG A 131 21.24 13.98 15.28
CA ARG A 131 21.44 15.23 14.55
C ARG A 131 20.31 16.25 14.74
N GLN A 132 19.31 15.93 15.56
CA GLN A 132 18.14 16.77 15.83
C GLN A 132 17.33 17.11 14.56
N LEU A 133 17.30 16.20 13.58
CA LEU A 133 16.44 16.31 12.39
C LEU A 133 15.00 15.87 12.72
N VAL A 134 14.40 16.54 13.71
CA VAL A 134 13.12 16.15 14.32
C VAL A 134 11.94 16.36 13.36
N ASP A 135 12.03 17.34 12.46
CA ASP A 135 10.98 17.58 11.47
C ASP A 135 10.90 16.44 10.46
N PHE A 136 12.03 15.96 9.95
CA PHE A 136 12.07 14.77 9.09
C PHE A 136 11.57 13.52 9.84
N TRP A 137 11.98 13.35 11.10
CA TRP A 137 11.47 12.26 11.94
C TRP A 137 9.94 12.29 12.07
N ARG A 138 9.36 13.43 12.45
CA ARG A 138 7.94 13.56 12.72
C ARG A 138 7.10 13.57 11.44
N ASP A 139 7.47 14.37 10.46
CA ASP A 139 6.63 14.69 9.31
C ASP A 139 6.86 13.71 8.14
N THR A 140 7.99 12.99 8.14
CA THR A 140 8.27 11.94 7.15
C THR A 140 8.19 10.56 7.78
N ILE A 141 9.09 10.21 8.71
CA ILE A 141 9.17 8.83 9.21
C ILE A 141 7.92 8.43 9.98
N VAL A 142 7.50 9.24 10.96
CA VAL A 142 6.33 8.95 11.81
C VAL A 142 5.04 9.11 11.00
N ALA A 143 4.81 10.28 10.39
CA ALA A 143 3.55 10.58 9.71
C ALA A 143 3.24 9.62 8.55
N LYS A 144 4.26 9.26 7.74
CA LYS A 144 4.11 8.31 6.62
C LYS A 144 4.34 6.85 7.03
N GLN A 145 4.55 6.56 8.32
CA GLN A 145 4.77 5.21 8.84
C GLN A 145 5.93 4.47 8.14
N LEU A 146 7.05 5.17 7.89
CA LEU A 146 8.24 4.63 7.22
C LEU A 146 9.22 3.93 8.20
N GLY A 147 8.69 3.36 9.28
CA GLY A 147 9.44 2.51 10.21
C GLY A 147 9.47 1.05 9.77
N PRO A 148 9.79 0.10 10.66
CA PRO A 148 9.87 -1.32 10.33
C PRO A 148 8.59 -1.84 9.65
N CYS A 149 8.77 -2.67 8.63
CA CYS A 149 7.70 -3.46 8.02
C CYS A 149 7.17 -4.48 9.04
N TRP A 150 5.86 -4.69 9.01
CA TRP A 150 5.12 -5.60 9.89
C TRP A 150 3.79 -5.98 9.25
N SER A 151 2.91 -6.68 9.96
CA SER A 151 1.66 -7.24 9.39
C SER A 151 0.64 -6.22 8.89
N ARG A 152 0.90 -4.92 9.02
CA ARG A 152 0.11 -3.88 8.35
C ARG A 152 0.45 -3.76 6.86
N ASP A 153 1.72 -3.91 6.51
CA ASP A 153 2.27 -3.50 5.21
C ASP A 153 3.07 -4.60 4.49
N SER A 154 3.16 -5.79 5.09
CA SER A 154 3.87 -6.95 4.57
C SER A 154 3.10 -8.22 4.89
N ASP A 155 2.97 -9.10 3.90
CA ASP A 155 2.38 -10.45 4.00
C ASP A 155 3.32 -11.48 4.66
N LEU A 156 4.59 -11.11 4.86
CA LEU A 156 5.60 -11.92 5.55
C LEU A 156 5.46 -11.89 7.07
N PHE A 157 4.50 -11.11 7.60
CA PHE A 157 4.19 -10.97 9.01
C PHE A 157 2.69 -11.16 9.24
N ASP A 158 2.32 -11.62 10.44
CA ASP A 158 0.92 -11.82 10.82
C ASP A 158 0.54 -11.08 12.11
N CYS A 159 -0.67 -11.34 12.63
CA CYS A 159 -1.17 -10.65 13.81
C CYS A 159 -0.50 -11.09 15.12
N ASP A 160 0.27 -12.17 15.11
CA ASP A 160 1.01 -12.68 16.26
C ASP A 160 2.39 -12.01 16.38
N ASP A 161 2.88 -11.41 15.29
CA ASP A 161 4.10 -10.61 15.29
C ASP A 161 3.94 -9.29 16.06
N GLU A 162 4.98 -8.93 16.82
CA GLU A 162 4.97 -7.73 17.64
C GLU A 162 5.00 -6.46 16.78
N PRO A 163 4.00 -5.56 16.90
CA PRO A 163 3.99 -4.32 16.15
C PRO A 163 5.13 -3.39 16.58
N PRO A 164 5.75 -2.63 15.66
CA PRO A 164 6.94 -1.83 15.95
C PRO A 164 6.61 -0.50 16.67
N LEU A 165 5.83 -0.56 17.75
CA LEU A 165 5.40 0.60 18.54
C LEU A 165 6.58 1.37 19.12
N GLU A 166 7.56 0.64 19.68
CA GLU A 166 8.73 1.22 20.33
C GLU A 166 9.61 2.00 19.36
N PHE A 167 9.61 1.64 18.08
CA PHE A 167 10.36 2.35 17.06
C PHE A 167 9.97 3.84 17.01
N TYR A 168 8.67 4.12 17.03
CA TYR A 168 8.12 5.48 16.89
C TYR A 168 8.08 6.27 18.20
N ALA A 169 8.31 5.64 19.35
CA ALA A 169 8.19 6.23 20.68
C ALA A 169 9.40 7.13 21.07
N HIS A 170 9.78 8.04 20.18
CA HIS A 170 10.94 8.92 20.33
C HIS A 170 10.58 10.38 20.01
N ALA A 171 11.30 11.33 20.63
CA ALA A 171 11.11 12.78 20.46
C ALA A 171 9.67 13.27 20.71
N GLY A 172 8.93 12.62 21.62
CA GLY A 172 7.53 12.94 21.92
C GLY A 172 6.52 12.44 20.88
N CYS A 173 6.98 11.73 19.85
CA CYS A 173 6.12 11.04 18.90
C CYS A 173 5.63 9.69 19.45
N VAL A 174 4.55 9.21 18.87
CA VAL A 174 4.02 7.86 19.06
C VAL A 174 3.69 7.29 17.69
N ALA A 175 3.62 5.96 17.58
CA ALA A 175 3.19 5.33 16.33
C ALA A 175 1.77 5.81 15.97
N PRO A 176 1.50 6.23 14.72
CA PRO A 176 0.15 6.67 14.32
C PRO A 176 -0.93 5.60 14.55
N PHE A 177 -0.52 4.34 14.54
CA PHE A 177 -1.37 3.16 14.74
C PHE A 177 -1.43 2.66 16.20
N ALA A 178 -0.82 3.36 17.15
CA ALA A 178 -0.89 2.96 18.55
C ALA A 178 -2.32 2.96 19.10
N ALA A 179 -3.17 3.87 18.62
CA ALA A 179 -4.58 3.92 19.01
C ALA A 179 -5.37 2.71 18.48
N SER A 180 -5.20 2.35 17.21
CA SER A 180 -5.89 1.19 16.62
C SER A 180 -5.45 -0.13 17.25
N LEU A 181 -4.18 -0.27 17.64
CA LEU A 181 -3.71 -1.43 18.39
C LEU A 181 -4.29 -1.51 19.80
N LYS A 182 -4.47 -0.38 20.49
CA LYS A 182 -5.14 -0.35 21.80
C LYS A 182 -6.61 -0.73 21.69
N VAL A 183 -7.29 -0.31 20.62
CA VAL A 183 -8.66 -0.72 20.33
C VAL A 183 -8.71 -2.23 20.06
N ARG A 184 -7.84 -2.76 19.19
CA ARG A 184 -7.71 -4.22 18.97
C ARG A 184 -7.42 -5.01 20.24
N ALA A 185 -6.54 -4.51 21.10
CA ALA A 185 -6.20 -5.16 22.37
C ALA A 185 -7.37 -5.10 23.37
N ALA A 186 -8.12 -3.99 23.40
CA ALA A 186 -9.32 -3.86 24.22
C ALA A 186 -10.46 -4.73 23.69
N GLU A 187 -10.63 -4.84 22.38
CA GLU A 187 -11.56 -5.77 21.72
C GLU A 187 -11.17 -7.22 22.03
N LYS A 188 -9.87 -7.59 21.92
CA LYS A 188 -9.37 -8.95 22.29
C LYS A 188 -9.58 -9.24 23.79
N ALA A 189 -9.40 -8.25 24.66
CA ALA A 189 -9.62 -8.41 26.10
C ALA A 189 -11.12 -8.44 26.48
N ALA A 190 -11.98 -7.73 25.74
CA ALA A 190 -13.42 -7.73 25.92
C ALA A 190 -14.09 -8.99 25.31
N SER A 191 -13.50 -9.56 24.26
CA SER A 191 -13.99 -10.80 23.65
C SER A 191 -13.69 -12.05 24.48
N GLY A 192 -12.83 -11.94 25.51
CA GLY A 192 -12.36 -13.09 26.28
C GLY A 192 -11.46 -13.98 25.42
N ASP A 193 -10.20 -14.14 25.80
CA ASP A 193 -9.33 -15.13 25.17
C ASP A 193 -9.91 -16.55 25.37
N GLU A 194 -10.59 -17.06 24.34
CA GLU A 194 -10.54 -18.47 23.98
C GLU A 194 -9.51 -18.67 22.84
N ASP A 195 -8.29 -18.13 22.96
CA ASP A 195 -7.17 -18.47 22.07
C ASP A 195 -6.56 -19.86 22.38
N ALA A 196 -7.41 -20.76 22.90
CA ALA A 196 -7.20 -22.20 23.04
C ALA A 196 -8.47 -23.00 22.71
N GLY A 197 -9.45 -22.39 22.02
CA GLY A 197 -10.76 -22.98 21.72
C GLY A 197 -10.91 -23.47 20.27
N ASN A 198 -10.75 -24.77 20.07
CA ASN A 198 -11.22 -25.60 18.94
C ASN A 198 -10.68 -25.28 17.52
N GLU A 199 -9.70 -26.09 17.08
CA GLU A 199 -9.44 -26.39 15.65
C GLU A 199 -10.74 -26.62 14.85
N ALA A 200 -11.76 -27.21 15.47
CA ALA A 200 -13.07 -27.44 14.87
C ALA A 200 -13.83 -26.16 14.44
N GLU A 201 -13.69 -25.03 15.16
CA GLU A 201 -14.34 -23.78 14.76
C GLU A 201 -13.58 -23.11 13.61
N ARG A 202 -12.24 -23.20 13.62
CA ARG A 202 -11.40 -22.74 12.51
C ARG A 202 -11.66 -23.57 11.24
N ASP A 203 -11.75 -24.88 11.37
CA ASP A 203 -12.07 -25.79 10.26
C ASP A 203 -13.49 -25.55 9.71
N SER A 204 -14.46 -25.28 10.59
CA SER A 204 -15.82 -24.91 10.18
C SER A 204 -15.85 -23.58 9.43
N ASN A 205 -15.13 -22.56 9.90
CA ASN A 205 -15.07 -21.25 9.24
C ASN A 205 -14.35 -21.34 7.89
N ASN A 206 -13.25 -22.09 7.82
CA ASN A 206 -12.54 -22.36 6.57
C ASN A 206 -13.44 -23.11 5.57
N ALA A 207 -14.18 -24.11 6.02
CA ALA A 207 -15.12 -24.84 5.17
C ALA A 207 -16.24 -23.92 4.64
N ALA A 208 -16.81 -23.06 5.50
CA ALA A 208 -17.83 -22.10 5.11
C ALA A 208 -17.30 -21.01 4.16
N ALA A 209 -16.05 -20.58 4.32
CA ALA A 209 -15.38 -19.65 3.40
C ALA A 209 -15.16 -20.29 2.02
N LEU A 210 -14.77 -21.57 1.98
CA LEU A 210 -14.55 -22.33 0.75
C LEU A 210 -15.85 -22.60 -0.03
N THR A 211 -16.99 -22.63 0.63
CA THR A 211 -18.30 -22.86 -0.02
C THR A 211 -19.12 -21.59 -0.20
N GLY A 212 -18.79 -20.52 0.53
CA GLY A 212 -19.61 -19.31 0.67
C GLY A 212 -20.88 -19.52 1.51
N ASP A 213 -20.98 -20.65 2.21
CA ASP A 213 -22.15 -21.06 2.99
C ASP A 213 -22.06 -20.54 4.43
N PHE A 214 -22.20 -19.22 4.58
CA PHE A 214 -22.32 -18.53 5.86
C PHE A 214 -23.42 -17.47 5.78
N GLU A 215 -23.87 -16.94 6.91
CA GLU A 215 -24.80 -15.82 6.93
C GLU A 215 -24.07 -14.53 7.27
N ALA A 216 -24.13 -13.54 6.39
CA ALA A 216 -23.58 -12.22 6.65
C ALA A 216 -24.62 -11.37 7.38
N ARG A 217 -24.49 -11.27 8.71
CA ARG A 217 -25.33 -10.41 9.55
C ARG A 217 -24.48 -9.39 10.27
N ILE A 218 -24.91 -8.13 10.20
CA ILE A 218 -24.29 -7.00 10.88
C ILE A 218 -25.37 -6.34 11.73
N SER A 219 -25.16 -6.30 13.04
CA SER A 219 -26.10 -5.72 14.00
C SER A 219 -26.03 -4.20 14.00
N ALA A 220 -27.08 -3.55 14.52
CA ALA A 220 -27.08 -2.11 14.76
C ALA A 220 -26.32 -1.72 16.05
N GLU A 221 -26.06 -2.69 16.93
CA GLU A 221 -25.37 -2.48 18.20
C GLU A 221 -23.87 -2.24 17.96
N GLU A 222 -23.19 -3.16 17.29
CA GLU A 222 -21.75 -3.08 17.02
C GLU A 222 -21.42 -3.37 15.54
N PRO A 223 -21.92 -2.54 14.61
CA PRO A 223 -21.88 -2.83 13.17
C PRO A 223 -20.46 -3.02 12.63
N LEU A 224 -19.50 -2.22 13.12
CA LEU A 224 -18.11 -2.29 12.68
C LEU A 224 -17.43 -3.59 13.14
N SER A 225 -17.67 -4.00 14.39
CA SER A 225 -17.13 -5.24 14.96
C SER A 225 -17.67 -6.46 14.21
N ASP A 226 -18.98 -6.49 13.94
CA ASP A 226 -19.61 -7.58 13.18
C ASP A 226 -19.04 -7.67 11.76
N TYR A 227 -18.89 -6.54 11.07
CA TYR A 227 -18.28 -6.47 9.74
C TYR A 227 -16.84 -7.04 9.75
N ARG A 228 -15.99 -6.56 10.67
CA ARG A 228 -14.61 -7.03 10.82
C ARG A 228 -14.54 -8.53 11.10
N ASN A 229 -15.43 -9.04 11.95
CA ASN A 229 -15.50 -10.46 12.27
C ASN A 229 -15.88 -11.30 11.04
N LEU A 230 -16.82 -10.84 10.22
CA LEU A 230 -17.17 -11.51 8.96
C LEU A 230 -16.00 -11.51 7.96
N MET A 231 -15.35 -10.36 7.76
CA MET A 231 -14.18 -10.26 6.87
C MET A 231 -13.05 -11.17 7.35
N LYS A 232 -12.75 -11.17 8.66
CA LYS A 232 -11.73 -12.05 9.25
C LYS A 232 -12.05 -13.53 9.08
N ARG A 233 -13.31 -13.92 9.26
CA ARG A 233 -13.72 -15.34 9.24
C ARG A 233 -13.87 -15.91 7.83
N PHE A 234 -14.27 -15.11 6.84
CA PHE A 234 -14.73 -15.64 5.54
C PHE A 234 -14.05 -15.04 4.31
N VAL A 235 -13.22 -14.01 4.48
CA VAL A 235 -12.47 -13.35 3.39
C VAL A 235 -10.97 -13.41 3.64
N LEU A 236 -10.53 -13.07 4.84
CA LEU A 236 -9.11 -13.09 5.27
C LEU A 236 -8.70 -14.46 5.83
N THR A 237 -9.10 -15.52 5.12
CA THR A 237 -8.84 -16.90 5.57
C THR A 237 -7.45 -17.37 5.14
N THR A 238 -6.83 -18.24 5.93
CA THR A 238 -5.53 -18.84 5.62
C THR A 238 -5.60 -19.99 4.60
N VAL A 239 -6.79 -20.31 4.09
CA VAL A 239 -7.00 -21.36 3.08
C VAL A 239 -7.13 -20.76 1.69
N ILE A 240 -6.65 -21.48 0.68
CA ILE A 240 -6.76 -21.05 -0.73
C ILE A 240 -8.22 -21.19 -1.17
N VAL A 241 -8.94 -20.07 -1.20
CA VAL A 241 -10.32 -19.98 -1.69
C VAL A 241 -10.29 -19.62 -3.17
N PRO A 242 -11.02 -20.33 -4.06
CA PRO A 242 -11.13 -19.94 -5.46
C PRO A 242 -11.66 -18.51 -5.62
N ASP A 243 -11.06 -17.72 -6.50
CA ASP A 243 -11.36 -16.29 -6.69
C ASP A 243 -12.85 -15.98 -6.85
N GLU A 244 -13.60 -16.83 -7.57
CA GLU A 244 -15.04 -16.66 -7.76
C GLU A 244 -15.82 -16.75 -6.45
N ILE A 245 -15.40 -17.63 -5.54
CA ILE A 245 -16.02 -17.81 -4.23
C ILE A 245 -15.58 -16.70 -3.30
N HIS A 246 -14.29 -16.35 -3.32
CA HIS A 246 -13.75 -15.24 -2.55
C HIS A 246 -14.48 -13.93 -2.87
N ARG A 247 -14.62 -13.59 -4.16
CA ARG A 247 -15.39 -12.43 -4.63
C ARG A 247 -16.85 -12.46 -4.17
N LYS A 248 -17.51 -13.63 -4.20
CA LYS A 248 -18.88 -13.77 -3.70
C LYS A 248 -18.98 -13.56 -2.19
N ASN A 249 -18.00 -14.03 -1.42
CA ASN A 249 -17.96 -13.82 0.03
C ASN A 249 -17.82 -12.33 0.35
N VAL A 250 -16.89 -11.64 -0.33
CA VAL A 250 -16.73 -10.19 -0.22
C VAL A 250 -18.04 -9.48 -0.55
N GLU A 251 -18.68 -9.79 -1.69
CA GLU A 251 -19.91 -9.12 -2.10
C GLU A 251 -21.06 -9.36 -1.11
N LYS A 252 -21.17 -10.57 -0.56
CA LYS A 252 -22.17 -10.92 0.46
C LYS A 252 -22.00 -10.11 1.74
N ILE A 253 -20.77 -9.90 2.18
CA ILE A 253 -20.46 -9.08 3.36
C ILE A 253 -20.67 -7.59 3.03
N GLY A 254 -20.25 -7.13 1.85
CA GLY A 254 -20.49 -5.78 1.36
C GLY A 254 -21.99 -5.45 1.30
N GLN A 255 -22.82 -6.37 0.81
CA GLN A 255 -24.27 -6.23 0.82
C GLN A 255 -24.81 -6.07 2.25
N ALA A 256 -24.35 -6.89 3.20
CA ALA A 256 -24.75 -6.78 4.60
C ALA A 256 -24.34 -5.42 5.19
N ALA A 257 -23.15 -4.91 4.87
CA ALA A 257 -22.68 -3.61 5.35
C ALA A 257 -23.55 -2.47 4.80
N ARG A 258 -23.82 -2.48 3.49
CA ARG A 258 -24.72 -1.51 2.83
C ARG A 258 -26.12 -1.53 3.44
N THR A 259 -26.65 -2.72 3.73
CA THR A 259 -27.94 -2.87 4.42
C THR A 259 -27.87 -2.25 5.83
N ALA A 260 -26.89 -2.62 6.65
CA ALA A 260 -26.77 -2.10 8.01
C ALA A 260 -26.63 -0.56 8.04
N ILE A 261 -25.81 0.02 7.15
CA ILE A 261 -25.69 1.48 7.01
C ILE A 261 -27.05 2.10 6.65
N TRP A 262 -27.78 1.51 5.72
CA TRP A 262 -29.10 1.99 5.32
C TRP A 262 -30.08 1.96 6.50
N GLN A 263 -30.06 0.90 7.30
CA GLN A 263 -30.93 0.76 8.47
C GLN A 263 -30.63 1.81 9.52
N LEU A 264 -29.35 1.98 9.88
CA LEU A 264 -28.89 2.98 10.84
C LEU A 264 -29.30 4.40 10.43
N LEU A 265 -29.27 4.71 9.14
CA LEU A 265 -29.57 6.05 8.64
C LEU A 265 -31.06 6.31 8.39
N PHE A 266 -31.85 5.29 8.04
CA PHE A 266 -33.17 5.51 7.43
C PHE A 266 -34.34 4.73 8.01
N GLU A 267 -34.13 3.69 8.82
CA GLU A 267 -35.24 2.94 9.46
C GLU A 267 -35.83 3.67 10.68
N GLY A 268 -35.21 4.78 11.10
CA GLY A 268 -35.69 5.66 12.17
C GLY A 268 -35.27 7.11 11.98
N THR A 269 -35.33 7.90 13.05
CA THR A 269 -34.65 9.20 13.10
C THR A 269 -33.26 8.97 13.71
N PRO A 270 -32.20 9.00 12.91
CA PRO A 270 -30.87 8.67 13.39
C PRO A 270 -30.38 9.70 14.41
N THR A 271 -29.82 9.18 15.49
CA THR A 271 -29.09 9.91 16.52
C THR A 271 -27.65 10.17 16.09
N SER A 272 -26.94 11.06 16.79
CA SER A 272 -25.52 11.31 16.53
C SER A 272 -24.66 10.04 16.64
N LEU A 273 -25.01 9.13 17.56
CA LEU A 273 -24.30 7.85 17.71
C LEU A 273 -24.52 6.92 16.50
N GLU A 274 -25.74 6.89 15.94
CA GLU A 274 -26.02 6.10 14.74
C GLU A 274 -25.33 6.69 13.51
N PHE A 275 -25.15 8.02 13.44
CA PHE A 275 -24.31 8.66 12.43
C PHE A 275 -22.85 8.25 12.55
N GLU A 276 -22.27 8.27 13.76
CA GLU A 276 -20.89 7.85 13.98
C GLU A 276 -20.69 6.39 13.57
N LYS A 277 -21.58 5.48 14.03
CA LYS A 277 -21.53 4.06 13.66
C LYS A 277 -21.66 3.82 12.15
N ALA A 278 -22.58 4.52 11.49
CA ALA A 278 -22.76 4.40 10.05
C ALA A 278 -21.55 4.93 9.28
N ALA A 279 -20.94 6.02 9.73
CA ALA A 279 -19.74 6.60 9.12
C ALA A 279 -18.51 5.70 9.30
N GLU A 280 -18.30 5.14 10.50
CA GLU A 280 -17.21 4.21 10.77
C GLU A 280 -17.31 2.94 9.91
N LEU A 281 -18.50 2.32 9.85
CA LEU A 281 -18.74 1.16 8.99
C LEU A 281 -18.55 1.50 7.51
N LEU A 282 -19.06 2.66 7.07
CA LEU A 282 -18.92 3.11 5.68
C LEU A 282 -17.46 3.34 5.29
N GLN A 283 -16.66 3.92 6.20
CA GLN A 283 -15.25 4.20 5.97
C GLN A 283 -14.45 2.90 5.77
N GLU A 284 -14.65 1.91 6.65
CA GLU A 284 -13.95 0.63 6.54
C GLU A 284 -14.42 -0.16 5.31
N TYR A 285 -15.74 -0.21 5.09
CA TYR A 285 -16.29 -0.86 3.89
C TYR A 285 -15.78 -0.21 2.60
N LYS A 286 -15.65 1.12 2.55
CA LYS A 286 -15.08 1.81 1.39
C LYS A 286 -13.62 1.38 1.15
N SER A 287 -12.82 1.33 2.21
CA SER A 287 -11.42 0.92 2.11
C SER A 287 -11.30 -0.49 1.53
N ASP A 288 -12.11 -1.43 2.05
CA ASP A 288 -12.11 -2.81 1.55
C ASP A 288 -12.66 -2.89 0.11
N ALA A 289 -13.68 -2.11 -0.24
CA ALA A 289 -14.18 -2.03 -1.61
C ALA A 289 -13.13 -1.49 -2.58
N GLY A 290 -12.30 -0.53 -2.16
CA GLY A 290 -11.18 0.00 -2.93
C GLY A 290 -10.13 -1.06 -3.29
N PHE A 291 -10.01 -2.12 -2.48
CA PHE A 291 -9.07 -3.22 -2.70
C PHE A 291 -9.69 -4.44 -3.37
N TYR A 292 -10.92 -4.81 -3.02
CA TYR A 292 -11.55 -6.04 -3.53
C TYR A 292 -12.42 -5.83 -4.78
N GLY A 293 -12.73 -4.59 -5.14
CA GLY A 293 -13.55 -4.27 -6.30
C GLY A 293 -14.52 -3.10 -6.03
N PRO A 294 -14.22 -1.88 -6.49
CA PRO A 294 -14.94 -0.68 -6.07
C PRO A 294 -16.30 -0.48 -6.78
N TRP A 295 -16.64 -1.30 -7.78
CA TRP A 295 -17.76 -1.05 -8.69
C TRP A 295 -19.13 -1.01 -7.99
N GLU A 296 -19.42 -1.99 -7.15
CA GLU A 296 -20.69 -2.07 -6.41
C GLU A 296 -20.81 -0.95 -5.38
N TYR A 297 -19.70 -0.59 -4.73
CA TYR A 297 -19.65 0.57 -3.83
C TYR A 297 -19.93 1.87 -4.59
N ASN A 298 -19.25 2.09 -5.72
CA ASN A 298 -19.36 3.30 -6.52
C ASN A 298 -20.78 3.51 -7.07
N GLU A 299 -21.49 2.43 -7.43
CA GLU A 299 -22.91 2.53 -7.80
C GLU A 299 -23.80 2.82 -6.59
N TRP A 300 -23.60 2.12 -5.48
CA TRP A 300 -24.47 2.25 -4.31
C TRP A 300 -24.30 3.58 -3.57
N ILE A 301 -23.08 4.11 -3.46
CA ILE A 301 -22.81 5.36 -2.74
C ILE A 301 -23.53 6.56 -3.36
N VAL A 302 -23.81 6.51 -4.67
CA VAL A 302 -24.65 7.48 -5.39
C VAL A 302 -26.10 7.41 -4.90
N LYS A 303 -26.64 6.20 -4.72
CA LYS A 303 -28.00 6.00 -4.16
C LYS A 303 -28.08 6.51 -2.73
N LEU A 304 -27.06 6.23 -1.92
CA LEU A 304 -26.97 6.71 -0.54
C LEU A 304 -26.97 8.25 -0.49
N ARG A 305 -26.14 8.91 -1.31
CA ARG A 305 -26.13 10.38 -1.45
C ARG A 305 -27.52 10.91 -1.77
N ASP A 306 -28.16 10.38 -2.80
CA ASP A 306 -29.43 10.94 -3.28
C ASP A 306 -30.51 10.85 -2.20
N GLU A 307 -30.56 9.75 -1.44
CA GLU A 307 -31.48 9.59 -0.31
C GLU A 307 -31.14 10.56 0.84
N LEU A 308 -29.87 10.72 1.21
CA LEU A 308 -29.43 11.68 2.23
C LEU A 308 -29.86 13.12 1.89
N LEU A 309 -29.66 13.52 0.63
CA LEU A 309 -30.02 14.86 0.15
C LEU A 309 -31.54 15.03 0.07
N GLN A 310 -32.28 14.00 -0.38
CA GLN A 310 -33.74 14.01 -0.41
C GLN A 310 -34.34 14.19 0.98
N ARG A 311 -33.75 13.54 2.00
CA ARG A 311 -34.17 13.67 3.41
C ARG A 311 -33.57 14.86 4.15
N GLN A 312 -32.82 15.73 3.47
CA GLN A 312 -32.16 16.91 4.05
C GLN A 312 -31.20 16.59 5.21
N MET A 313 -30.55 15.43 5.15
CA MET A 313 -29.56 14.98 6.15
C MET A 313 -28.19 15.62 5.92
N LEU A 314 -28.16 16.96 5.88
CA LEU A 314 -27.00 17.75 5.46
C LEU A 314 -25.80 17.64 6.41
N THR A 315 -26.04 17.40 7.70
CA THR A 315 -24.96 17.18 8.69
C THR A 315 -24.17 15.92 8.36
N PHE A 316 -24.85 14.80 8.11
CA PHE A 316 -24.17 13.56 7.71
C PHE A 316 -23.48 13.71 6.36
N TRP A 317 -24.15 14.34 5.39
CA TRP A 317 -23.56 14.62 4.08
C TRP A 317 -22.28 15.45 4.17
N GLY A 318 -22.30 16.57 4.90
CA GLY A 318 -21.16 17.48 5.01
C GLY A 318 -20.04 16.94 5.90
N ASP A 319 -20.39 16.54 7.12
CA ASP A 319 -19.40 16.23 8.17
C ASP A 319 -18.83 14.82 8.05
N MET A 320 -19.58 13.88 7.47
CA MET A 320 -19.13 12.49 7.29
C MET A 320 -18.78 12.22 5.82
N ILE A 321 -19.71 12.37 4.88
CA ILE A 321 -19.44 11.98 3.48
C ILE A 321 -18.42 12.90 2.81
N VAL A 322 -18.64 14.21 2.83
CA VAL A 322 -17.76 15.17 2.13
C VAL A 322 -16.43 15.30 2.86
N LYS A 323 -16.45 15.56 4.16
CA LYS A 323 -15.22 15.82 4.94
C LYS A 323 -14.29 14.62 5.02
N LEU A 324 -14.83 13.39 5.11
CA LEU A 324 -14.03 12.16 5.19
C LEU A 324 -13.83 11.49 3.82
N GLU A 325 -14.17 12.18 2.72
CA GLU A 325 -14.01 11.67 1.36
C GLU A 325 -14.74 10.33 1.12
N LEU A 326 -15.88 10.04 1.74
CA LEU A 326 -16.58 8.74 1.63
C LEU A 326 -17.41 8.58 0.34
N GLY A 327 -17.13 9.35 -0.70
CA GLY A 327 -17.72 9.18 -2.02
C GLY A 327 -17.07 8.05 -2.83
N PRO A 328 -17.29 8.00 -4.15
CA PRO A 328 -16.76 6.93 -5.00
C PRO A 328 -15.24 6.77 -4.86
N CYS A 329 -14.78 5.52 -4.90
CA CYS A 329 -13.36 5.19 -4.97
C CYS A 329 -12.78 5.69 -6.30
N CYS A 330 -11.52 6.11 -6.27
CA CYS A 330 -10.77 6.68 -7.38
C CYS A 330 -9.26 6.46 -7.17
N SER A 331 -8.42 7.05 -8.02
CA SER A 331 -6.95 6.89 -7.95
C SER A 331 -6.29 7.43 -6.67
N ARG A 332 -7.06 8.06 -5.78
CA ARG A 332 -6.58 8.52 -4.47
C ARG A 332 -6.61 7.43 -3.40
N ASP A 333 -7.44 6.41 -3.58
CA ASP A 333 -7.76 5.42 -2.53
C ASP A 333 -7.90 3.98 -3.04
N SER A 334 -7.67 3.74 -4.34
CA SER A 334 -7.76 2.43 -4.97
C SER A 334 -6.78 2.32 -6.13
N ASP A 335 -6.14 1.16 -6.25
CA ASP A 335 -5.23 0.75 -7.32
C ASP A 335 -5.95 0.34 -8.61
N PHE A 336 -7.29 0.27 -8.59
CA PHE A 336 -8.10 0.03 -9.79
C PHE A 336 -8.18 1.25 -10.73
N PHE A 337 -7.64 2.40 -10.33
CA PHE A 337 -7.74 3.66 -11.05
C PHE A 337 -6.37 4.35 -11.13
N ASP A 338 -6.12 4.97 -12.27
CA ASP A 338 -4.88 5.70 -12.52
C ASP A 338 -5.08 7.22 -12.43
N ALA A 339 -3.98 7.98 -12.51
CA ALA A 339 -4.02 9.44 -12.50
C ALA A 339 -4.80 10.04 -13.69
N ASP A 340 -4.96 9.27 -14.77
CA ASP A 340 -5.72 9.68 -15.97
C ASP A 340 -7.25 9.50 -15.80
N ASP A 341 -7.69 8.75 -14.78
CA ASP A 341 -9.11 8.53 -14.51
C ASP A 341 -9.75 9.77 -13.87
N ALA A 342 -11.01 10.02 -14.26
CA ALA A 342 -11.75 11.18 -13.78
C ALA A 342 -12.05 11.08 -12.28
N VAL A 343 -11.52 12.03 -11.52
CA VAL A 343 -11.80 12.15 -10.07
C VAL A 343 -13.27 12.55 -9.85
N PRO A 344 -14.01 11.91 -8.91
CA PRO A 344 -15.46 12.08 -8.76
C PRO A 344 -15.88 13.38 -8.07
N SER A 345 -15.39 14.55 -8.51
CA SER A 345 -15.69 15.84 -7.88
C SER A 345 -17.20 16.20 -7.93
N GLU A 346 -17.87 15.85 -9.03
CA GLU A 346 -19.32 16.06 -9.22
C GLU A 346 -20.19 15.29 -8.23
N PHE A 347 -19.68 14.22 -7.63
CA PHE A 347 -20.39 13.50 -6.58
C PHE A 347 -20.60 14.40 -5.35
N TYR A 348 -19.55 15.14 -4.96
CA TYR A 348 -19.53 15.98 -3.75
C TYR A 348 -20.11 17.37 -3.96
N ASN A 349 -20.17 17.85 -5.21
CA ASN A 349 -20.67 19.19 -5.57
C ASN A 349 -22.21 19.29 -5.48
N LYS A 350 -22.77 19.04 -4.29
CA LYS A 350 -24.21 19.02 -3.99
C LYS A 350 -24.52 19.75 -2.70
N ALA A 351 -25.71 20.36 -2.62
CA ALA A 351 -26.22 21.08 -1.45
C ALA A 351 -25.27 22.16 -0.89
N GLY A 352 -24.49 22.81 -1.77
CA GLY A 352 -23.53 23.87 -1.38
C GLY A 352 -22.16 23.36 -0.92
N PHE A 353 -21.97 22.05 -0.82
CA PHE A 353 -20.67 21.45 -0.56
C PHE A 353 -19.86 21.29 -1.84
N LYS A 354 -18.54 21.12 -1.67
CA LYS A 354 -17.58 20.85 -2.75
C LYS A 354 -16.74 19.65 -2.38
N ALA A 355 -16.17 19.00 -3.39
CA ALA A 355 -15.14 18.00 -3.17
C ALA A 355 -14.00 18.60 -2.31
N PRO A 356 -13.49 17.85 -1.31
CA PRO A 356 -12.41 18.31 -0.44
C PRO A 356 -11.02 18.27 -1.11
N PHE A 357 -10.96 17.72 -2.32
CA PHE A 357 -9.78 17.67 -3.17
C PHE A 357 -9.97 18.52 -4.44
N ASN A 358 -8.87 18.99 -4.99
CA ASN A 358 -8.88 19.72 -6.27
C ASN A 358 -9.04 18.72 -7.42
N SER A 359 -9.85 19.06 -8.42
CA SER A 359 -9.79 18.38 -9.71
C SER A 359 -8.40 18.63 -10.32
N PRO A 360 -7.72 17.60 -10.86
CA PRO A 360 -6.45 17.75 -11.58
C PRO A 360 -6.49 18.79 -12.69
#